data_AF-A0A135HQQ8-F1
#
_entry.id   AF-A0A135HQQ8-F1
#
_cell.length_a   1.000
_cell.length_b   1.000
_cell.length_c   1.000
_cell.angle_alpha   90.00
_cell.angle_beta   90.00
_cell.angle_gamma   90.00
#
_symmetry.space_group_name_H-M   'P 1'
#
loop_
_entity.id
_entity.type
_entity.pdbx_description
1 polymer ?
#
loop_
_entity_poly.entity_id
_entity_poly.type
_entity_poly.pdbx_seq_one_letter_code
_entity_poly.pdbx_strand_id
1 'polypeptide(L)'
;MAYSVLIIDPLQGARDHEPVVFEVAAELGEPLWWARDDAGNRVLCQRLEADAVAGRTRFVACVSFAGTCRLTLEAPVDPSEKPAGITALEGREADCFARLDTGAFDLELCSGTAKGLGSSKWGIRHFKALADGFELLPSGNNAIGGFYGPFFTPENGLINPPEHTTVRIETVERGPVLHHYRMHGVIPDGLLEELKDKHFSIDWKFTYRTSWFQRRYTVDPFQTVINGRSVTNKITVGDEFEGGKGELVFDRFAAFGGTRYRVGDPYAGELVDMVTDTVANSDNQSQKFEEFRGHLSDIESAHWDLYWRLFCAWEGVLSEAELRDRLARVRASAHVKADLRDRPWILTDKPIDVSAVPHETIFPGPADKTVEYHEESGRAMIWWTSKPSGAFQIVQRRQSGWVNWGSNGENECPELPVGVEIKTAYGPFAERWEEVALQLETPPRLES
;
A
#
# COMPACT_ATOMS: atom_id res chain seq x y z
N MET A 1 -3.05 -40.79 15.14
CA MET A 1 -3.28 -39.74 16.16
C MET A 1 -3.92 -38.58 15.44
N ALA A 2 -5.06 -38.08 15.92
CA ALA A 2 -5.73 -36.92 15.33
C ALA A 2 -5.24 -35.68 16.09
N TYR A 3 -4.74 -34.68 15.37
CA TYR A 3 -4.34 -33.40 15.95
C TYR A 3 -5.52 -32.44 15.77
N SER A 4 -6.00 -31.83 16.85
CA SER A 4 -7.09 -30.86 16.79
C SER A 4 -6.62 -29.51 17.33
N VAL A 5 -7.13 -28.44 16.75
CA VAL A 5 -6.97 -27.07 17.25
C VAL A 5 -8.35 -26.43 17.37
N LEU A 6 -8.61 -25.79 18.50
CA LEU A 6 -9.77 -24.95 18.71
C LEU A 6 -9.41 -23.50 18.35
N ILE A 7 -10.20 -22.93 17.45
CA ILE A 7 -10.11 -21.55 16.98
C ILE A 7 -11.23 -20.78 17.67
N ILE A 8 -10.89 -19.66 18.32
CA ILE A 8 -11.82 -18.82 19.07
C ILE A 8 -11.69 -17.39 18.57
N ASP A 9 -12.79 -16.83 18.06
CA ASP A 9 -12.85 -15.41 17.74
C ASP A 9 -13.15 -14.61 19.02
N PRO A 10 -12.26 -13.69 19.43
CA PRO A 10 -12.57 -12.78 20.53
C PRO A 10 -13.60 -11.70 20.15
N LEU A 11 -13.91 -11.52 18.86
CA LEU A 11 -14.89 -10.55 18.38
C LEU A 11 -16.26 -11.22 18.16
N GLN A 12 -17.32 -10.40 18.21
CA GLN A 12 -18.64 -10.83 17.74
C GLN A 12 -18.69 -10.79 16.21
N GLY A 13 -19.52 -11.65 15.62
CA GLY A 13 -19.72 -11.73 14.18
C GLY A 13 -19.18 -13.02 13.58
N ALA A 14 -19.05 -13.01 12.26
CA ALA A 14 -18.50 -14.12 11.49
C ALA A 14 -17.24 -13.65 10.76
N ARG A 15 -16.28 -14.57 10.63
CA ARG A 15 -15.14 -14.41 9.73
C ARG A 15 -15.37 -15.22 8.48
N ASP A 16 -14.91 -14.68 7.36
CA ASP A 16 -15.01 -15.33 6.06
C ASP A 16 -13.63 -15.58 5.47
N HIS A 17 -13.29 -16.85 5.26
CA HIS A 17 -12.01 -17.32 4.75
C HIS A 17 -10.82 -16.70 5.49
N GLU A 18 -10.90 -16.64 6.83
CA GLU A 18 -9.85 -16.09 7.67
C GLU A 18 -8.62 -17.02 7.68
N PRO A 19 -7.43 -16.50 7.35
CA PRO A 19 -6.22 -17.29 7.43
C PRO A 19 -5.81 -17.52 8.88
N VAL A 20 -5.67 -18.78 9.25
CA VAL A 20 -5.27 -19.24 10.57
C VAL A 20 -4.00 -20.06 10.45
N VAL A 21 -2.97 -19.66 11.19
CA VAL A 21 -1.70 -20.39 11.28
C VAL A 21 -1.65 -21.13 12.61
N PHE A 22 -1.60 -22.46 12.57
CA PHE A 22 -1.59 -23.31 13.76
C PHE A 22 -0.41 -24.29 13.75
N GLU A 23 -0.06 -24.83 14.92
CA GLU A 23 1.04 -25.78 15.08
C GLU A 23 0.51 -27.12 15.61
N VAL A 24 1.18 -28.22 15.22
CA VAL A 24 0.98 -29.55 15.78
C VAL A 24 2.30 -30.09 16.32
N ALA A 25 2.26 -30.80 17.44
CA ALA A 25 3.44 -31.38 18.10
C ALA A 25 3.89 -32.70 17.44
N ALA A 26 4.18 -32.65 16.15
CA ALA A 26 4.72 -33.74 15.36
C ALA A 26 5.47 -33.21 14.13
N GLU A 27 6.38 -34.01 13.58
CA GLU A 27 7.06 -33.73 12.32
C GLU A 27 6.30 -34.44 11.18
N LEU A 28 5.49 -33.67 10.45
CA LEU A 28 4.71 -34.15 9.32
C LEU A 28 5.38 -33.66 8.03
N GLY A 29 5.69 -34.57 7.12
CA GLY A 29 6.51 -34.27 5.94
C GLY A 29 5.70 -33.78 4.74
N GLU A 30 4.44 -34.20 4.61
CA GLU A 30 3.63 -33.93 3.44
C GLU A 30 3.24 -32.44 3.37
N PRO A 31 3.32 -31.82 2.18
CA PRO A 31 3.15 -30.36 2.04
C PRO A 31 1.70 -29.91 2.24
N LEU A 32 0.74 -30.81 2.00
CA LEU A 32 -0.68 -30.53 2.08
C LEU A 32 -1.39 -31.60 2.90
N TRP A 33 -2.32 -31.16 3.73
CA TRP A 33 -3.14 -32.01 4.57
C TRP A 33 -4.61 -31.60 4.49
N TRP A 34 -5.49 -32.58 4.65
CA TRP A 34 -6.90 -32.34 4.90
C TRP A 34 -7.15 -32.28 6.40
N ALA A 35 -7.81 -31.21 6.82
CA ALA A 35 -8.49 -31.14 8.10
C ALA A 35 -10.00 -31.19 7.90
N ARG A 36 -10.73 -31.42 9.00
CA ARG A 36 -12.18 -31.33 9.06
C ARG A 36 -12.60 -30.31 10.11
N ASP A 37 -13.55 -29.46 9.76
CA ASP A 37 -14.18 -28.52 10.69
C ASP A 37 -15.34 -29.15 11.47
N ASP A 38 -15.90 -28.43 12.44
CA ASP A 38 -17.06 -28.88 13.25
C ASP A 38 -18.33 -29.13 12.40
N ALA A 39 -18.44 -28.51 11.23
CA ALA A 39 -19.55 -28.71 10.30
C ALA A 39 -19.33 -29.91 9.36
N GLY A 40 -18.18 -30.58 9.47
CA GLY A 40 -17.81 -31.73 8.66
C GLY A 40 -17.21 -31.39 7.29
N ASN A 41 -16.97 -30.11 6.99
CA ASN A 41 -16.35 -29.68 5.75
C ASN A 41 -14.86 -30.02 5.75
N ARG A 42 -14.33 -30.35 4.57
CA ARG A 42 -12.88 -30.52 4.37
C ARG A 42 -12.24 -29.15 4.24
N VAL A 43 -11.17 -28.93 5.00
CA VAL A 43 -10.37 -27.71 5.00
C VAL A 43 -8.97 -28.07 4.55
N LEU A 44 -8.46 -27.37 3.53
CA LEU A 44 -7.10 -27.58 3.05
C LEU A 44 -6.11 -26.87 3.97
N CYS A 45 -5.12 -27.62 4.45
CA CYS A 45 -4.02 -27.10 5.25
C CYS A 45 -2.73 -27.19 4.44
N GLN A 46 -2.06 -26.06 4.29
CA GLN A 46 -0.73 -25.99 3.69
C GLN A 46 0.32 -25.98 4.79
N ARG A 47 1.27 -26.93 4.74
CA ARG A 47 2.43 -26.94 5.61
C ARG A 47 3.32 -25.74 5.28
N LEU A 48 3.80 -25.06 6.31
CA LEU A 48 4.75 -23.96 6.17
C LEU A 48 6.18 -24.50 6.30
N GLU A 49 7.05 -24.09 5.38
CA GLU A 49 8.48 -24.41 5.39
C GLU A 49 9.28 -23.33 6.13
N ALA A 50 8.83 -22.08 6.05
CA ALA A 50 9.44 -20.94 6.70
C ALA A 50 9.29 -21.03 8.23
N ASP A 51 10.35 -20.65 8.93
CA ASP A 51 10.44 -20.67 10.40
C ASP A 51 10.11 -22.04 11.01
N ALA A 52 10.65 -23.12 10.41
CA ALA A 52 10.49 -24.48 10.92
C ALA A 52 11.02 -24.64 12.35
N VAL A 53 10.27 -25.35 13.19
CA VAL A 53 10.62 -25.64 14.59
C VAL A 53 10.73 -27.15 14.75
N ALA A 54 11.87 -27.63 15.24
CA ALA A 54 12.10 -29.06 15.45
C ALA A 54 11.00 -29.69 16.35
N GLY A 55 10.51 -30.87 15.98
CA GLY A 55 9.44 -31.57 16.68
C GLY A 55 8.04 -31.00 16.49
N ARG A 56 7.86 -29.97 15.64
CA ARG A 56 6.57 -29.34 15.36
C ARG A 56 6.37 -29.09 13.87
N THR A 57 5.12 -29.13 13.44
CA THR A 57 4.73 -28.74 12.08
C THR A 57 3.75 -27.60 12.14
N ARG A 58 3.99 -26.56 11.32
CA ARG A 58 3.11 -25.40 11.20
C ARG A 58 2.27 -25.53 9.93
N PHE A 59 1.01 -25.18 10.03
CA PHE A 59 0.07 -25.16 8.91
C PHE A 59 -0.61 -23.80 8.81
N VAL A 60 -1.02 -23.45 7.60
CA VAL A 60 -1.99 -22.38 7.33
C VAL A 60 -3.23 -22.97 6.68
N ALA A 61 -4.40 -22.50 7.11
CA ALA A 61 -5.70 -22.81 6.53
C ALA A 61 -6.55 -21.54 6.48
N CYS A 62 -7.47 -21.43 5.52
CA CYS A 62 -8.46 -20.36 5.49
C CYS A 62 -9.82 -20.92 5.93
N VAL A 63 -10.42 -20.35 6.97
CA VAL A 63 -11.65 -20.87 7.59
C VAL A 63 -12.73 -19.80 7.70
N SER A 64 -13.97 -20.17 7.42
CA SER A 64 -15.15 -19.34 7.70
C SER A 64 -15.86 -19.88 8.93
N PHE A 65 -16.10 -19.03 9.94
CA PHE A 65 -16.67 -19.44 11.22
C PHE A 65 -17.26 -18.27 12.00
N ALA A 66 -18.08 -18.56 13.01
CA ALA A 66 -18.62 -17.58 13.95
C ALA A 66 -18.41 -18.07 15.39
N GLY A 67 -17.79 -17.25 16.23
CA GLY A 67 -17.44 -17.60 17.61
C GLY A 67 -16.31 -18.62 17.71
N THR A 68 -16.57 -19.90 17.45
CA THR A 68 -15.57 -20.96 17.58
C THR A 68 -15.59 -21.95 16.42
N CYS A 69 -14.45 -22.51 16.07
CA CYS A 69 -14.31 -23.59 15.10
C CYS A 69 -13.19 -24.54 15.53
N ARG A 70 -13.45 -25.85 15.60
CA ARG A 70 -12.41 -26.85 15.75
C ARG A 70 -11.99 -27.36 14.39
N LEU A 71 -10.69 -27.36 14.13
CA LEU A 71 -10.10 -28.08 13.00
C LEU A 71 -9.43 -29.35 13.51
N THR A 72 -9.73 -30.49 12.89
CA THR A 72 -9.06 -31.77 13.16
C THR A 72 -8.31 -32.24 11.93
N LEU A 73 -6.99 -32.33 12.02
CA LEU A 73 -6.11 -32.81 10.96
C LEU A 73 -6.32 -34.32 10.76
N GLU A 74 -6.68 -34.73 9.54
CA GLU A 74 -7.08 -36.11 9.25
C GLU A 74 -5.98 -36.90 8.54
N ALA A 75 -5.57 -36.44 7.36
CA ALA A 75 -4.65 -37.17 6.49
C ALA A 75 -3.95 -36.24 5.50
N PRO A 76 -2.79 -36.64 4.95
CA PRO A 76 -2.20 -35.97 3.80
C PRO A 76 -3.16 -35.94 2.59
N VAL A 77 -3.04 -34.91 1.76
CA VAL A 77 -3.72 -34.88 0.46
C VAL A 77 -3.12 -35.95 -0.45
N ASP A 78 -3.97 -36.72 -1.14
CA ASP A 78 -3.50 -37.69 -2.14
C ASP A 78 -2.75 -36.96 -3.28
N PRO A 79 -1.55 -37.40 -3.70
CA PRO A 79 -0.81 -36.73 -4.78
C PRO A 79 -1.56 -36.60 -6.12
N SER A 80 -2.59 -37.42 -6.35
CA SER A 80 -3.46 -37.34 -7.53
C SER A 80 -4.60 -36.33 -7.38
N GLU A 81 -4.93 -35.92 -6.15
CA GLU A 81 -5.92 -34.90 -5.86
C GLU A 81 -5.35 -33.50 -6.13
N LYS A 82 -6.09 -32.68 -6.88
CA LYS A 82 -5.74 -31.28 -7.15
C LYS A 82 -6.71 -30.38 -6.41
N PRO A 83 -6.43 -30.02 -5.14
CA PRO A 83 -7.33 -29.17 -4.39
C PRO A 83 -7.41 -27.78 -5.01
N ALA A 84 -8.55 -27.12 -4.86
CA ALA A 84 -8.70 -25.72 -5.23
C ALA A 84 -7.78 -24.84 -4.35
N GLY A 85 -7.28 -23.75 -4.91
CA GLY A 85 -6.36 -22.85 -4.24
C GLY A 85 -5.99 -21.66 -5.10
N ILE A 86 -5.01 -20.89 -4.64
CA ILE A 86 -4.42 -19.79 -5.40
C ILE A 86 -3.84 -20.32 -6.71
N THR A 87 -4.16 -19.66 -7.83
CA THR A 87 -3.64 -20.02 -9.14
C THR A 87 -2.80 -18.89 -9.73
N ALA A 88 -1.72 -19.26 -10.41
CA ALA A 88 -0.91 -18.30 -11.15
C ALA A 88 -1.52 -18.07 -12.54
N LEU A 89 -1.61 -16.81 -12.95
CA LEU A 89 -2.09 -16.36 -14.24
C LEU A 89 -0.93 -15.87 -15.10
N GLU A 90 -1.19 -15.69 -16.40
CA GLU A 90 -0.26 -15.01 -17.30
C GLU A 90 -0.17 -13.52 -16.95
N GLY A 91 1.07 -13.02 -16.85
CA GLY A 91 1.35 -11.63 -16.55
C GLY A 91 0.91 -10.68 -17.68
N ARG A 92 0.44 -9.49 -17.30
CA ARG A 92 0.08 -8.40 -18.19
C ARG A 92 1.27 -7.50 -18.47
N GLU A 93 2.04 -7.16 -17.43
CA GLU A 93 3.23 -6.33 -17.53
C GLU A 93 4.47 -7.16 -17.85
N ALA A 94 5.42 -6.54 -18.56
CA ALA A 94 6.68 -7.18 -18.94
C ALA A 94 7.57 -7.53 -17.73
N ASP A 95 7.40 -6.82 -16.61
CA ASP A 95 8.09 -7.00 -15.33
C ASP A 95 7.20 -7.70 -14.28
N CYS A 96 6.12 -8.36 -14.72
CA CYS A 96 5.30 -9.20 -13.86
C CYS A 96 6.15 -10.33 -13.25
N PHE A 97 6.19 -10.37 -11.92
CA PHE A 97 6.78 -11.49 -11.19
C PHE A 97 5.75 -12.58 -10.93
N ALA A 98 4.56 -12.20 -10.46
CA ALA A 98 3.46 -13.11 -10.22
C ALA A 98 2.13 -12.40 -10.41
N ARG A 99 1.27 -12.95 -11.27
CA ARG A 99 -0.15 -12.62 -11.31
C ARG A 99 -0.94 -13.77 -10.69
N LEU A 100 -1.81 -13.45 -9.74
CA LEU A 100 -2.51 -14.43 -8.93
C LEU A 100 -4.02 -14.24 -9.04
N ASP A 101 -4.74 -15.34 -9.27
CA ASP A 101 -6.12 -15.48 -8.84
C ASP A 101 -6.11 -16.14 -7.46
N THR A 102 -6.43 -15.35 -6.44
CA THR A 102 -6.50 -15.79 -5.05
C THR A 102 -7.86 -16.37 -4.67
N GLY A 103 -8.86 -16.32 -5.56
CA GLY A 103 -10.27 -16.60 -5.27
C GLY A 103 -11.04 -15.39 -4.71
N ALA A 104 -10.35 -14.36 -4.23
CA ALA A 104 -10.94 -13.05 -3.87
C ALA A 104 -10.48 -11.94 -4.81
N PHE A 105 -9.23 -12.01 -5.25
CA PHE A 105 -8.55 -11.01 -6.08
C PHE A 105 -7.86 -11.64 -7.28
N ASP A 106 -7.92 -10.96 -8.43
CA ASP A 106 -6.96 -11.05 -9.54
C ASP A 106 -5.98 -9.88 -9.37
N LEU A 107 -4.73 -10.18 -9.00
CA LEU A 107 -3.72 -9.16 -8.73
C LEU A 107 -2.39 -9.49 -9.39
N GLU A 108 -1.63 -8.47 -9.77
CA GLU A 108 -0.33 -8.61 -10.40
C GLU A 108 0.76 -7.88 -9.62
N LEU A 109 1.76 -8.64 -9.17
CA LEU A 109 2.93 -8.18 -8.44
C LEU A 109 4.11 -8.01 -9.40
N CYS A 110 4.65 -6.80 -9.50
CA CYS A 110 5.70 -6.45 -10.46
C CYS A 110 7.01 -6.02 -9.78
N SER A 111 8.13 -6.28 -10.47
CA SER A 111 9.48 -5.93 -10.01
C SER A 111 9.88 -4.48 -10.28
N GLY A 112 9.11 -3.73 -11.06
CA GLY A 112 9.46 -2.39 -11.51
C GLY A 112 10.51 -2.41 -12.63
N THR A 113 10.53 -1.35 -13.42
CA THR A 113 11.46 -1.23 -14.58
C THR A 113 12.48 -0.11 -14.45
N ALA A 114 12.43 0.68 -13.37
CA ALA A 114 13.38 1.75 -13.06
C ALA A 114 13.53 2.84 -14.14
N LYS A 115 12.48 3.12 -14.93
CA LYS A 115 12.54 4.12 -16.03
C LYS A 115 12.10 5.53 -15.63
N GLY A 116 11.76 5.77 -14.37
CA GLY A 116 11.31 7.08 -13.90
C GLY A 116 9.94 7.51 -14.42
N LEU A 117 9.08 6.54 -14.74
CA LEU A 117 7.70 6.75 -15.19
C LEU A 117 6.75 6.06 -14.20
N GLY A 118 5.51 6.51 -14.08
CA GLY A 118 4.49 5.80 -13.28
C GLY A 118 4.40 4.30 -13.61
N SER A 119 4.44 3.92 -14.89
CA SER A 119 4.49 2.53 -15.36
C SER A 119 5.75 1.74 -14.97
N SER A 120 6.70 2.36 -14.28
CA SER A 120 7.94 1.73 -13.83
C SER A 120 7.89 1.30 -12.37
N LYS A 121 6.80 1.60 -11.66
CA LYS A 121 6.61 1.29 -10.25
C LYS A 121 6.66 -0.22 -10.00
N TRP A 122 7.28 -0.63 -8.90
CA TRP A 122 7.12 -1.97 -8.34
C TRP A 122 5.95 -1.99 -7.34
N GLY A 123 5.51 -3.19 -6.95
CA GLY A 123 4.33 -3.37 -6.09
C GLY A 123 3.20 -4.09 -6.82
N ILE A 124 1.95 -3.91 -6.37
CA ILE A 124 0.79 -4.43 -7.09
C ILE A 124 0.38 -3.40 -8.14
N ARG A 125 0.47 -3.76 -9.43
CA ARG A 125 0.16 -2.85 -10.57
C ARG A 125 -1.19 -3.13 -11.23
N HIS A 126 -1.74 -4.31 -11.06
CA HIS A 126 -3.13 -4.64 -11.44
C HIS A 126 -3.80 -5.25 -10.22
N PHE A 127 -5.02 -4.82 -9.91
CA PHE A 127 -5.74 -5.27 -8.73
C PHE A 127 -7.24 -5.19 -8.97
N LYS A 128 -7.89 -6.35 -8.96
CA LYS A 128 -9.32 -6.49 -9.21
C LYS A 128 -9.96 -7.43 -8.20
N ALA A 129 -11.05 -7.01 -7.56
CA ALA A 129 -11.88 -7.94 -6.81
C ALA A 129 -12.68 -8.82 -7.76
N LEU A 130 -12.73 -10.11 -7.46
CA LEU A 130 -13.50 -11.07 -8.26
C LEU A 130 -15.00 -11.00 -7.96
N ALA A 131 -15.39 -10.50 -6.79
CA ALA A 131 -16.79 -10.41 -6.37
C ALA A 131 -17.61 -9.45 -7.24
N ASP A 132 -17.01 -8.33 -7.65
CA ASP A 132 -17.67 -7.30 -8.49
C ASP A 132 -16.97 -7.09 -9.84
N GLY A 133 -15.81 -7.71 -10.07
CA GLY A 133 -15.02 -7.58 -11.28
C GLY A 133 -14.39 -6.19 -11.46
N PHE A 134 -14.38 -5.35 -10.43
CA PHE A 134 -13.87 -3.98 -10.52
C PHE A 134 -12.36 -3.92 -10.33
N GLU A 135 -11.66 -3.38 -11.32
CA GLU A 135 -10.20 -3.23 -11.36
C GLU A 135 -9.82 -1.81 -10.90
N LEU A 136 -9.10 -1.70 -9.77
CA LEU A 136 -8.68 -0.41 -9.19
C LEU A 136 -7.48 0.22 -9.91
N LEU A 137 -6.74 -0.60 -10.68
CA LEU A 137 -5.50 -0.25 -11.36
C LEU A 137 -5.50 -0.77 -12.80
N PRO A 138 -6.41 -0.31 -13.67
CA PRO A 138 -6.54 -0.84 -15.02
C PRO A 138 -5.39 -0.48 -15.97
N SER A 139 -4.68 0.63 -15.74
CA SER A 139 -3.61 1.05 -16.66
C SER A 139 -2.23 0.50 -16.30
N GLY A 140 -2.04 0.05 -15.06
CA GLY A 140 -0.74 -0.31 -14.51
C GLY A 140 0.20 0.88 -14.26
N ASN A 141 -0.24 2.13 -14.37
CA ASN A 141 0.62 3.31 -14.18
C ASN A 141 0.77 3.72 -12.71
N ASN A 142 -0.16 3.30 -11.86
CA ASN A 142 -0.07 3.41 -10.41
C ASN A 142 0.18 2.05 -9.77
N ALA A 143 0.52 2.06 -8.49
CA ALA A 143 0.77 0.83 -7.75
C ALA A 143 0.32 0.93 -6.30
N ILE A 144 -0.03 -0.22 -5.72
CA ILE A 144 -0.21 -0.37 -4.27
C ILE A 144 1.12 -0.81 -3.65
N GLY A 145 1.44 -0.19 -2.52
CA GLY A 145 2.55 -0.57 -1.66
C GLY A 145 3.91 -0.02 -2.05
N GLY A 146 3.99 0.85 -3.06
CA GLY A 146 5.13 1.74 -3.23
C GLY A 146 5.40 2.48 -1.92
N PHE A 147 6.66 2.58 -1.52
CA PHE A 147 7.03 3.34 -0.35
C PHE A 147 8.29 4.14 -0.60
N TYR A 148 8.33 5.29 0.07
CA TYR A 148 9.57 5.94 0.42
C TYR A 148 9.37 6.95 1.55
N GLY A 149 10.29 7.08 2.51
CA GLY A 149 10.38 8.27 3.36
C GLY A 149 11.80 8.81 3.36
N PRO A 150 12.03 10.10 3.03
CA PRO A 150 11.09 11.20 2.80
C PRO A 150 11.18 11.86 1.40
N PHE A 151 10.47 11.40 0.36
CA PHE A 151 10.70 11.94 -1.02
C PHE A 151 9.60 12.69 -1.70
N PHE A 152 8.57 13.07 -0.97
CA PHE A 152 7.77 14.16 -1.46
C PHE A 152 8.37 15.52 -1.07
N THR A 153 9.61 15.58 -0.56
CA THR A 153 10.38 16.83 -0.45
C THR A 153 11.71 16.77 -1.21
N PRO A 154 12.02 17.80 -2.00
CA PRO A 154 13.31 18.05 -2.64
C PRO A 154 14.49 18.25 -1.69
N GLU A 155 14.22 18.37 -0.39
CA GLU A 155 15.24 18.41 0.67
C GLU A 155 15.96 17.08 0.77
N ASN A 156 15.22 16.02 0.49
CA ASN A 156 15.62 14.67 0.80
C ASN A 156 15.96 13.88 -0.47
N GLY A 157 15.34 14.19 -1.62
CA GLY A 157 15.57 13.46 -2.86
C GLY A 157 15.10 14.18 -4.12
N LEU A 158 15.84 13.99 -5.20
CA LEU A 158 15.52 14.46 -6.54
C LEU A 158 15.01 13.33 -7.44
N ILE A 159 14.54 12.21 -6.87
CA ILE A 159 14.00 11.06 -7.62
C ILE A 159 12.88 10.39 -6.81
N ASN A 160 12.03 9.64 -7.51
CA ASN A 160 10.96 8.81 -6.92
C ASN A 160 11.37 7.33 -6.92
N PRO A 161 11.78 6.72 -5.79
CA PRO A 161 12.36 5.38 -5.76
C PRO A 161 11.46 4.26 -6.28
N PRO A 162 10.13 4.23 -6.01
CA PRO A 162 9.20 3.37 -6.73
C PRO A 162 9.42 3.31 -8.24
N GLU A 163 9.65 4.44 -8.90
CA GLU A 163 9.78 4.53 -10.36
C GLU A 163 11.21 4.33 -10.87
N HIS A 164 12.21 4.49 -10.00
CA HIS A 164 13.64 4.52 -10.33
C HIS A 164 14.42 3.31 -9.78
N THR A 165 13.74 2.34 -9.19
CA THR A 165 14.34 1.13 -8.62
C THR A 165 13.72 -0.11 -9.24
N THR A 166 14.53 -1.13 -9.53
CA THR A 166 14.04 -2.48 -9.78
C THR A 166 14.25 -3.31 -8.53
N VAL A 167 13.21 -3.99 -8.06
CA VAL A 167 13.28 -4.86 -6.90
C VAL A 167 13.49 -6.31 -7.32
N ARG A 168 14.27 -7.06 -6.54
CA ARG A 168 14.36 -8.52 -6.65
C ARG A 168 13.26 -9.14 -5.80
N ILE A 169 12.46 -10.04 -6.37
CA ILE A 169 11.38 -10.71 -5.63
C ILE A 169 11.75 -12.17 -5.39
N GLU A 170 11.67 -12.58 -4.13
CA GLU A 170 11.93 -13.93 -3.65
C GLU A 170 10.61 -14.62 -3.27
N THR A 171 10.47 -15.90 -3.62
CA THR A 171 9.37 -16.73 -3.12
C THR A 171 9.76 -17.34 -1.78
N VAL A 172 9.10 -16.91 -0.70
CA VAL A 172 9.31 -17.42 0.66
C VAL A 172 8.39 -18.62 0.91
N GLU A 173 7.11 -18.50 0.54
CA GLU A 173 6.14 -19.59 0.58
C GLU A 173 5.31 -19.58 -0.71
N ARG A 174 4.98 -20.77 -1.22
CA ARG A 174 4.07 -20.91 -2.35
C ARG A 174 3.32 -22.23 -2.27
N GLY A 175 2.01 -22.14 -2.09
CA GLY A 175 1.11 -23.28 -2.19
C GLY A 175 -0.33 -22.83 -2.39
N PRO A 176 -1.28 -23.78 -2.42
CA PRO A 176 -2.67 -23.49 -2.74
C PRO A 176 -3.38 -22.58 -1.72
N VAL A 177 -2.87 -22.45 -0.49
CA VAL A 177 -3.50 -21.65 0.58
C VAL A 177 -2.80 -20.32 0.79
N LEU A 178 -1.46 -20.28 0.75
CA LEU A 178 -0.65 -19.09 1.02
C LEU A 178 0.43 -18.92 -0.05
N HIS A 179 0.51 -17.69 -0.56
CA HIS A 179 1.67 -17.17 -1.27
C HIS A 179 2.32 -16.09 -0.40
N HIS A 180 3.61 -16.24 -0.12
CA HIS A 180 4.43 -15.25 0.59
C HIS A 180 5.63 -14.89 -0.29
N TYR A 181 5.70 -13.63 -0.69
CA TYR A 181 6.81 -13.08 -1.44
C TYR A 181 7.57 -12.06 -0.61
N ARG A 182 8.89 -11.99 -0.80
CA ARG A 182 9.73 -10.95 -0.23
C ARG A 182 10.39 -10.15 -1.35
N MET A 183 10.00 -8.90 -1.48
CA MET A 183 10.69 -7.95 -2.35
C MET A 183 11.92 -7.42 -1.63
N HIS A 184 13.00 -7.22 -2.39
CA HIS A 184 14.25 -6.66 -1.91
C HIS A 184 14.67 -5.54 -2.86
N GLY A 185 15.04 -4.40 -2.31
CA GLY A 185 15.57 -3.29 -3.10
C GLY A 185 16.62 -2.52 -2.33
N VAL A 186 17.27 -1.63 -3.07
CA VAL A 186 18.24 -0.66 -2.52
C VAL A 186 17.73 0.71 -2.90
N ILE A 187 17.75 1.61 -1.93
CA ILE A 187 17.34 2.98 -2.13
C ILE A 187 18.34 3.66 -3.09
N PRO A 188 17.88 4.20 -4.23
CA PRO A 188 18.73 4.68 -5.34
C PRO A 188 19.55 5.94 -4.99
N ASP A 189 20.59 6.23 -5.77
CA ASP A 189 21.35 7.50 -5.64
C ASP A 189 20.53 8.70 -6.17
N GLY A 190 20.77 9.91 -5.69
CA GLY A 190 19.95 11.10 -5.96
C GLY A 190 19.21 11.65 -4.74
N LEU A 191 19.59 11.16 -3.57
CA LEU A 191 19.00 11.39 -2.27
C LEU A 191 20.05 11.90 -1.29
N LEU A 192 19.64 12.31 -0.09
CA LEU A 192 20.60 12.60 0.98
C LEU A 192 21.48 11.38 1.29
N GLU A 193 22.72 11.64 1.71
CA GLU A 193 23.71 10.59 1.98
C GLU A 193 23.28 9.62 3.08
N GLU A 194 22.57 10.11 4.08
CA GLU A 194 21.99 9.29 5.14
C GLU A 194 20.83 8.39 4.67
N LEU A 195 20.29 8.62 3.47
CA LEU A 195 19.09 7.98 2.93
C LEU A 195 19.38 7.01 1.78
N LYS A 196 20.38 7.30 0.95
CA LYS A 196 20.76 6.43 -0.19
C LYS A 196 21.46 5.15 0.26
N ASP A 197 21.51 4.16 -0.63
CA ASP A 197 22.15 2.85 -0.44
C ASP A 197 21.58 1.99 0.71
N LYS A 198 20.47 2.43 1.32
CA LYS A 198 19.74 1.68 2.33
C LYS A 198 19.02 0.51 1.68
N HIS A 199 19.17 -0.67 2.27
CA HIS A 199 18.43 -1.84 1.86
C HIS A 199 17.03 -1.79 2.44
N PHE A 200 16.10 -2.33 1.68
CA PHE A 200 14.76 -2.59 2.17
C PHE A 200 14.24 -3.94 1.74
N SER A 201 13.31 -4.45 2.52
CA SER A 201 12.51 -5.60 2.15
C SER A 201 11.03 -5.37 2.42
N ILE A 202 10.18 -5.94 1.57
CA ILE A 202 8.73 -5.92 1.72
C ILE A 202 8.23 -7.35 1.68
N ASP A 203 7.68 -7.82 2.79
CA ASP A 203 6.95 -9.08 2.82
C ASP A 203 5.53 -8.84 2.33
N TRP A 204 5.07 -9.63 1.35
CA TRP A 204 3.71 -9.65 0.82
C TRP A 204 3.09 -11.03 1.06
N LYS A 205 1.90 -11.08 1.63
CA LYS A 205 1.17 -12.33 1.90
C LYS A 205 -0.23 -12.29 1.34
N PHE A 206 -0.56 -13.29 0.53
CA PHE A 206 -1.87 -13.50 -0.09
C PHE A 206 -2.39 -14.87 0.28
N THR A 207 -3.64 -14.95 0.71
CA THR A 207 -4.27 -16.20 1.16
C THR A 207 -5.54 -16.51 0.36
N TYR A 208 -5.86 -17.79 0.25
CA TYR A 208 -6.95 -18.26 -0.60
C TYR A 208 -8.32 -17.77 -0.12
N ARG A 209 -9.03 -17.07 -1.01
CA ARG A 209 -10.38 -16.47 -0.83
C ARG A 209 -10.50 -15.43 0.28
N THR A 210 -9.41 -15.04 0.90
CA THR A 210 -9.40 -13.99 1.91
C THR A 210 -9.58 -12.63 1.24
N SER A 211 -10.52 -11.82 1.74
CA SER A 211 -10.79 -10.46 1.24
C SER A 211 -9.82 -9.40 1.76
N TRP A 212 -8.64 -9.82 2.21
CA TRP A 212 -7.56 -8.97 2.65
C TRP A 212 -6.20 -9.60 2.36
N PHE A 213 -5.19 -8.75 2.24
CA PHE A 213 -3.80 -9.15 2.11
C PHE A 213 -2.92 -8.39 3.10
N GLN A 214 -1.71 -8.88 3.33
CA GLN A 214 -0.81 -8.30 4.32
C GLN A 214 0.52 -7.90 3.68
N ARG A 215 1.06 -6.79 4.16
CA ARG A 215 2.42 -6.37 3.86
C ARG A 215 3.18 -5.83 5.07
N ARG A 216 4.51 -5.92 5.03
CA ARG A 216 5.39 -5.37 6.08
C ARG A 216 6.70 -4.87 5.47
N TYR A 217 7.07 -3.65 5.84
CA TYR A 217 8.26 -2.96 5.33
C TYR A 217 9.37 -3.00 6.36
N THR A 218 10.56 -3.46 5.96
CA THR A 218 11.79 -3.33 6.74
C THR A 218 12.77 -2.51 5.93
N VAL A 219 13.43 -1.55 6.57
CA VAL A 219 14.39 -0.65 5.94
C VAL A 219 15.58 -0.55 6.87
N ASP A 220 16.80 -0.49 6.32
CA ASP A 220 18.00 -0.18 7.08
C ASP A 220 17.79 1.10 7.91
N PRO A 221 18.28 1.16 9.16
CA PRO A 221 18.10 2.35 9.98
C PRO A 221 18.62 3.62 9.33
N PHE A 222 17.85 4.69 9.48
CA PHE A 222 18.19 6.03 9.00
C PHE A 222 17.63 7.12 9.91
N GLN A 223 18.24 8.29 9.83
CA GLN A 223 17.78 9.50 10.47
C GLN A 223 18.07 10.68 9.54
N THR A 224 17.09 11.56 9.38
CA THR A 224 17.20 12.80 8.60
C THR A 224 16.42 13.92 9.29
N VAL A 225 16.42 15.12 8.71
CA VAL A 225 15.67 16.28 9.18
C VAL A 225 14.76 16.78 8.06
N ILE A 226 13.48 17.01 8.39
CA ILE A 226 12.48 17.58 7.47
C ILE A 226 11.81 18.73 8.18
N ASN A 227 11.85 19.92 7.58
CA ASN A 227 11.28 21.11 8.22
C ASN A 227 11.81 21.34 9.65
N GLY A 228 13.11 21.11 9.87
CA GLY A 228 13.74 21.21 11.19
C GLY A 228 13.31 20.13 12.21
N ARG A 229 12.49 19.15 11.80
CA ARG A 229 12.04 18.03 12.64
C ARG A 229 12.88 16.79 12.35
N SER A 230 13.40 16.16 13.39
CA SER A 230 14.10 14.88 13.25
C SER A 230 13.11 13.80 12.83
N VAL A 231 13.45 13.07 11.78
CA VAL A 231 12.73 11.90 11.29
C VAL A 231 13.64 10.70 11.45
N THR A 232 13.16 9.68 12.15
CA THR A 232 13.93 8.46 12.43
C THR A 232 13.08 7.26 12.10
N ASN A 233 13.53 6.43 11.15
CA ASN A 233 12.88 5.18 10.76
C ASN A 233 11.37 5.31 10.50
N LYS A 234 10.96 6.37 9.80
CA LYS A 234 9.57 6.57 9.34
C LYS A 234 9.55 6.69 7.82
N ILE A 235 8.61 5.99 7.19
CA ILE A 235 8.40 5.97 5.75
C ILE A 235 7.04 6.54 5.34
N THR A 236 6.93 6.99 4.09
CA THR A 236 5.65 7.18 3.43
C THR A 236 5.36 5.93 2.61
N VAL A 237 4.20 5.33 2.84
CA VAL A 237 3.62 4.33 1.94
C VAL A 237 2.52 5.05 1.17
N GLY A 238 2.51 4.88 -0.14
CA GLY A 238 1.48 5.40 -1.04
C GLY A 238 0.76 4.23 -1.70
N ASP A 239 -0.53 4.09 -1.42
CA ASP A 239 -1.41 3.24 -2.21
C ASP A 239 -2.21 4.15 -3.14
N GLU A 240 -1.92 4.03 -4.44
CA GLU A 240 -2.53 4.85 -5.47
C GLU A 240 -3.55 4.04 -6.26
N PHE A 241 -4.60 4.71 -6.75
CA PHE A 241 -5.68 4.10 -7.52
C PHE A 241 -6.14 4.98 -8.68
N GLU A 242 -6.87 4.37 -9.62
CA GLU A 242 -7.27 5.00 -10.89
C GLU A 242 -8.76 4.78 -11.18
N GLY A 243 -9.57 5.84 -11.03
CA GLY A 243 -10.98 5.85 -11.43
C GLY A 243 -11.21 6.22 -12.90
N GLY A 244 -10.25 6.94 -13.50
CA GLY A 244 -10.39 7.55 -14.81
C GLY A 244 -10.95 8.98 -14.74
N LYS A 245 -10.80 9.73 -15.83
CA LYS A 245 -11.18 11.15 -15.89
C LYS A 245 -12.67 11.36 -15.54
N GLY A 246 -12.94 12.12 -14.49
CA GLY A 246 -14.29 12.44 -14.03
C GLY A 246 -14.85 11.47 -12.97
N GLU A 247 -14.16 10.36 -12.71
CA GLU A 247 -14.63 9.27 -11.87
C GLU A 247 -13.65 9.01 -10.72
N LEU A 248 -14.15 8.54 -9.59
CA LEU A 248 -13.33 8.19 -8.43
C LEU A 248 -13.59 6.73 -8.03
N VAL A 249 -12.53 5.99 -7.71
CA VAL A 249 -12.69 4.64 -7.15
C VAL A 249 -13.24 4.69 -5.72
N PHE A 250 -12.97 5.77 -4.99
CA PHE A 250 -13.43 6.08 -3.64
C PHE A 250 -13.71 7.60 -3.53
N ASP A 251 -14.83 7.96 -2.91
CA ASP A 251 -15.30 9.35 -2.77
C ASP A 251 -15.51 9.77 -1.30
N ARG A 252 -15.21 8.87 -0.36
CA ARG A 252 -15.26 9.12 1.08
C ARG A 252 -14.00 8.62 1.75
N PHE A 253 -13.57 9.31 2.80
CA PHE A 253 -12.52 8.88 3.73
C PHE A 253 -13.02 8.91 5.18
N ALA A 254 -12.62 7.94 6.00
CA ALA A 254 -12.82 7.99 7.44
C ALA A 254 -11.69 7.29 8.22
N ALA A 255 -11.48 7.73 9.47
CA ALA A 255 -10.63 7.08 10.45
C ALA A 255 -11.47 6.57 11.65
N PHE A 256 -11.01 5.49 12.27
CA PHE A 256 -11.76 4.82 13.34
C PHE A 256 -11.87 5.71 14.57
N GLY A 257 -13.08 5.83 15.13
CA GLY A 257 -13.35 6.74 16.25
C GLY A 257 -13.45 8.23 15.86
N GLY A 258 -13.53 8.53 14.56
CA GLY A 258 -13.68 9.88 14.02
C GLY A 258 -12.39 10.42 13.42
N THR A 259 -12.54 11.39 12.51
CA THR A 259 -11.42 11.96 11.75
C THR A 259 -11.12 13.37 12.23
N ARG A 260 -9.86 13.61 12.62
CA ARG A 260 -9.29 14.94 12.83
C ARG A 260 -8.38 15.27 11.67
N TYR A 261 -8.65 16.34 10.92
CA TYR A 261 -7.91 16.64 9.68
C TYR A 261 -7.77 18.14 9.40
N ARG A 262 -6.90 18.48 8.45
CA ARG A 262 -6.81 19.80 7.80
C ARG A 262 -7.03 19.66 6.30
N VAL A 263 -7.60 20.70 5.68
CA VAL A 263 -7.94 20.71 4.24
C VAL A 263 -6.87 21.41 3.41
N GLY A 264 -6.72 20.96 2.17
CA GLY A 264 -5.81 21.53 1.19
C GLY A 264 -4.39 21.04 1.35
N ASP A 265 -3.62 21.18 0.29
CA ASP A 265 -2.23 20.79 0.19
C ASP A 265 -1.34 22.02 -0.06
N PRO A 266 -0.65 22.56 0.98
CA PRO A 266 0.22 23.72 0.83
C PRO A 266 1.40 23.44 -0.08
N TYR A 267 1.92 22.22 -0.01
CA TYR A 267 3.11 21.82 -0.72
C TYR A 267 2.84 21.66 -2.22
N ALA A 268 1.74 21.00 -2.56
CA ALA A 268 1.27 20.91 -3.95
C ALA A 268 1.04 22.30 -4.57
N GLY A 269 0.44 23.24 -3.83
CA GLY A 269 0.21 24.61 -4.32
C GLY A 269 1.53 25.32 -4.66
N GLU A 270 2.51 25.28 -3.76
CA GLU A 270 3.83 25.88 -3.98
C GLU A 270 4.60 25.21 -5.12
N LEU A 271 4.45 23.89 -5.29
CA LEU A 271 5.07 23.17 -6.39
C LEU A 271 4.49 23.62 -7.73
N VAL A 272 3.16 23.74 -7.84
CA VAL A 272 2.48 24.21 -9.07
C VAL A 272 2.97 25.61 -9.45
N ASP A 273 3.05 26.52 -8.47
CA ASP A 273 3.58 27.88 -8.70
C ASP A 273 5.03 27.83 -9.20
N MET A 274 5.85 26.94 -8.64
CA MET A 274 7.25 26.78 -9.04
C MET A 274 7.40 26.13 -10.43
N VAL A 275 6.55 25.16 -10.78
CA VAL A 275 6.50 24.60 -12.14
C VAL A 275 6.19 25.72 -13.13
N THR A 276 5.18 26.53 -12.84
CA THR A 276 4.77 27.67 -13.67
C THR A 276 5.92 28.66 -13.89
N ASP A 277 6.57 29.07 -12.80
CA ASP A 277 7.73 29.97 -12.85
C ASP A 277 8.88 29.35 -13.64
N THR A 278 9.14 28.06 -13.46
CA THR A 278 10.24 27.36 -14.14
C THR A 278 10.03 27.33 -15.64
N VAL A 279 8.83 26.92 -16.07
CA VAL A 279 8.46 26.83 -17.49
C VAL A 279 8.57 28.19 -18.17
N ALA A 280 8.18 29.27 -17.48
CA ALA A 280 8.19 30.64 -18.00
C ALA A 280 9.58 31.30 -17.97
N ASN A 281 10.36 31.09 -16.91
CA ASN A 281 11.51 31.93 -16.57
C ASN A 281 12.85 31.18 -16.49
N SER A 282 12.90 29.86 -16.70
CA SER A 282 14.19 29.18 -16.79
C SER A 282 14.92 29.55 -18.08
N ASP A 283 16.21 29.85 -17.96
CA ASP A 283 17.12 30.10 -19.08
C ASP A 283 17.52 28.81 -19.82
N ASN A 284 17.07 27.65 -19.35
CA ASN A 284 17.33 26.37 -19.99
C ASN A 284 16.66 26.31 -21.37
N GLN A 285 17.43 25.92 -22.39
CA GLN A 285 16.98 25.78 -23.78
C GLN A 285 17.28 24.38 -24.32
N SER A 286 17.50 23.40 -23.43
CA SER A 286 17.69 22.02 -23.85
C SER A 286 16.42 21.49 -24.52
N GLN A 287 16.58 20.61 -25.50
CA GLN A 287 15.45 20.00 -26.20
C GLN A 287 14.48 19.33 -25.22
N LYS A 288 15.00 18.62 -24.21
CA LYS A 288 14.20 17.95 -23.19
C LYS A 288 13.37 18.95 -22.37
N PHE A 289 13.92 20.11 -22.04
CA PHE A 289 13.19 21.15 -21.35
C PHE A 289 12.06 21.75 -22.21
N GLU A 290 12.31 21.96 -23.51
CA GLU A 290 11.25 22.41 -24.44
C GLU A 290 10.11 21.39 -24.56
N GLU A 291 10.40 20.09 -24.54
CA GLU A 291 9.37 19.04 -24.50
C GLU A 291 8.51 19.15 -23.23
N PHE A 292 9.13 19.30 -22.06
CA PHE A 292 8.41 19.52 -20.79
C PHE A 292 7.60 20.81 -20.80
N ARG A 293 8.15 21.92 -21.31
CA ARG A 293 7.43 23.19 -21.47
C ARG A 293 6.19 23.02 -22.37
N GLY A 294 6.27 22.20 -23.42
CA GLY A 294 5.13 21.86 -24.26
C GLY A 294 4.05 21.10 -23.48
N HIS A 295 4.42 20.05 -22.75
CA HIS A 295 3.49 19.24 -21.96
C HIS A 295 2.88 19.99 -20.76
N LEU A 296 3.61 20.95 -20.20
CA LEU A 296 3.22 21.77 -19.05
C LEU A 296 2.64 23.13 -19.45
N SER A 297 2.34 23.34 -20.72
CA SER A 297 1.72 24.59 -21.20
C SER A 297 0.29 24.77 -20.71
N ASP A 298 -0.40 23.66 -20.42
CA ASP A 298 -1.69 23.62 -19.72
C ASP A 298 -1.51 22.86 -18.40
N ILE A 299 -1.11 23.59 -17.37
CA ILE A 299 -0.78 23.02 -16.06
C ILE A 299 -2.02 22.33 -15.46
N GLU A 300 -3.21 22.90 -15.59
CA GLU A 300 -4.43 22.35 -15.00
C GLU A 300 -4.80 20.96 -15.55
N SER A 301 -4.44 20.65 -16.80
CA SER A 301 -4.70 19.34 -17.41
C SER A 301 -3.50 18.38 -17.40
N ALA A 302 -2.31 18.87 -17.02
CA ALA A 302 -1.11 18.05 -16.98
C ALA A 302 -1.14 17.00 -15.86
N HIS A 303 -0.62 15.81 -16.14
CA HIS A 303 -0.48 14.77 -15.14
C HIS A 303 0.53 15.19 -14.07
N TRP A 304 0.19 15.02 -12.79
CA TRP A 304 1.02 15.45 -11.64
C TRP A 304 2.46 14.90 -11.69
N ASP A 305 2.63 13.70 -12.25
CA ASP A 305 3.94 13.08 -12.52
C ASP A 305 4.89 13.99 -13.34
N LEU A 306 4.37 14.77 -14.30
CA LEU A 306 5.20 15.68 -15.10
C LEU A 306 5.82 16.79 -14.26
N TYR A 307 5.15 17.23 -13.20
CA TYR A 307 5.70 18.23 -12.28
C TYR A 307 6.91 17.66 -11.56
N TRP A 308 6.81 16.41 -11.11
CA TRP A 308 7.92 15.72 -10.46
C TRP A 308 9.07 15.42 -11.39
N ARG A 309 8.78 14.95 -12.61
CA ARG A 309 9.80 14.63 -13.59
C ARG A 309 10.57 15.86 -14.07
N LEU A 310 9.94 17.04 -14.09
CA LEU A 310 10.65 18.32 -14.30
C LEU A 310 11.71 18.56 -13.21
N PHE A 311 11.39 18.18 -11.97
CA PHE A 311 12.25 18.34 -10.80
C PHE A 311 13.09 17.10 -10.46
N CYS A 312 13.21 16.15 -11.39
CA CYS A 312 13.94 14.91 -11.19
C CYS A 312 15.40 15.01 -11.66
N ALA A 313 16.36 14.69 -10.80
CA ALA A 313 17.79 14.73 -11.12
C ALA A 313 18.17 13.71 -12.21
N TRP A 314 17.56 12.52 -12.18
CA TRP A 314 17.84 11.49 -13.19
C TRP A 314 17.21 11.83 -14.54
N GLU A 315 16.10 12.58 -14.54
CA GLU A 315 15.54 13.12 -15.77
C GLU A 315 16.47 14.19 -16.37
N GLY A 316 17.26 14.90 -15.56
CA GLY A 316 18.26 15.85 -16.06
C GLY A 316 17.64 16.98 -16.89
N VAL A 317 16.35 17.28 -16.67
CA VAL A 317 15.63 18.35 -17.35
C VAL A 317 16.20 19.70 -16.93
N LEU A 318 16.47 19.86 -15.63
CA LEU A 318 17.10 21.02 -15.02
C LEU A 318 18.49 20.64 -14.48
N SER A 319 19.38 21.63 -14.36
CA SER A 319 20.67 21.41 -13.67
C SER A 319 20.45 21.16 -12.18
N GLU A 320 21.32 20.40 -11.53
CA GLU A 320 21.21 20.13 -10.09
C GLU A 320 21.18 21.42 -9.24
N ALA A 321 21.97 22.43 -9.62
CA ALA A 321 21.98 23.72 -8.93
C ALA A 321 20.62 24.44 -9.03
N GLU A 322 20.02 24.47 -10.22
CA GLU A 322 18.70 25.08 -10.43
C GLU A 322 17.59 24.29 -9.73
N LEU A 323 17.62 22.95 -9.82
CA LEU A 323 16.72 22.07 -9.08
C LEU A 323 16.72 22.40 -7.59
N ARG A 324 17.92 22.43 -6.98
CA ARG A 324 18.08 22.66 -5.54
C ARG A 324 17.59 24.04 -5.12
N ASP A 325 17.91 25.07 -5.90
CA ASP A 325 17.50 26.46 -5.61
C ASP A 325 15.98 26.64 -5.70
N ARG A 326 15.37 26.23 -6.82
CA ARG A 326 13.92 26.34 -7.04
C ARG A 326 13.15 25.62 -5.96
N LEU A 327 13.53 24.38 -5.71
CA LEU A 327 12.86 23.56 -4.73
C LEU A 327 13.10 24.02 -3.29
N ALA A 328 14.21 24.73 -2.99
CA ALA A 328 14.42 25.33 -1.68
C ALA A 328 13.37 26.41 -1.37
N ARG A 329 12.93 27.15 -2.39
CA ARG A 329 11.88 28.16 -2.25
C ARG A 329 10.52 27.52 -1.96
N VAL A 330 10.15 26.48 -2.72
CA VAL A 330 8.92 25.69 -2.51
C VAL A 330 8.85 25.21 -1.07
N ARG A 331 9.93 24.58 -0.58
CA ARG A 331 9.99 24.03 0.78
C ARG A 331 9.84 25.11 1.84
N ALA A 332 10.64 26.18 1.75
CA ALA A 332 10.60 27.25 2.73
C ALA A 332 9.19 27.84 2.85
N SER A 333 8.48 28.03 1.74
CA SER A 333 7.12 28.55 1.74
C SER A 333 6.10 27.52 2.24
N ALA A 334 6.13 26.29 1.70
CA ALA A 334 5.20 25.22 2.05
C ALA A 334 5.27 24.86 3.54
N HIS A 335 6.48 24.81 4.12
CA HIS A 335 6.69 24.55 5.54
C HIS A 335 6.05 25.61 6.43
N VAL A 336 6.23 26.89 6.09
CA VAL A 336 5.59 27.99 6.82
C VAL A 336 4.07 27.85 6.69
N LYS A 337 3.55 27.68 5.47
CA LYS A 337 2.10 27.54 5.21
C LYS A 337 1.47 26.35 5.94
N ALA A 338 2.18 25.24 6.04
CA ALA A 338 1.74 24.08 6.82
C ALA A 338 1.59 24.43 8.31
N ASP A 339 2.47 25.24 8.88
CA ASP A 339 2.40 25.61 10.31
C ASP A 339 1.52 26.85 10.61
N LEU A 340 1.01 27.55 9.59
CA LEU A 340 0.08 28.67 9.76
C LEU A 340 -1.26 28.21 10.36
N ARG A 341 -1.90 29.12 11.11
CA ARG A 341 -3.18 28.88 11.81
C ARG A 341 -4.41 29.22 10.98
N ASP A 342 -4.23 29.63 9.74
CA ASP A 342 -5.27 30.00 8.78
C ASP A 342 -6.14 28.80 8.36
N ARG A 343 -5.57 27.59 8.36
CA ARG A 343 -6.32 26.34 8.11
C ARG A 343 -6.57 25.62 9.45
N PRO A 344 -7.78 25.70 10.04
CA PRO A 344 -8.05 25.09 11.33
C PRO A 344 -8.12 23.57 11.23
N TRP A 345 -7.86 22.88 12.35
CA TRP A 345 -8.20 21.48 12.50
C TRP A 345 -9.72 21.30 12.53
N ILE A 346 -10.23 20.39 11.71
CA ILE A 346 -11.63 19.97 11.67
C ILE A 346 -11.74 18.60 12.35
N LEU A 347 -12.76 18.42 13.18
CA LEU A 347 -13.09 17.15 13.82
C LEU A 347 -14.47 16.72 13.36
N THR A 348 -14.59 15.48 12.90
CA THR A 348 -15.85 14.92 12.40
C THR A 348 -15.96 13.44 12.75
N ASP A 349 -17.15 12.99 13.09
CA ASP A 349 -17.53 11.57 13.17
C ASP A 349 -18.07 11.04 11.83
N LYS A 350 -18.36 11.93 10.88
CA LYS A 350 -18.83 11.58 9.54
C LYS A 350 -17.68 11.37 8.57
N PRO A 351 -17.82 10.42 7.63
CA PRO A 351 -16.93 10.28 6.48
C PRO A 351 -16.84 11.59 5.68
N ILE A 352 -15.64 11.87 5.18
CA ILE A 352 -15.29 13.13 4.52
C ILE A 352 -15.38 12.94 3.00
N ASP A 353 -16.11 13.82 2.32
CA ASP A 353 -15.98 13.99 0.87
C ASP A 353 -14.71 14.77 0.55
N VAL A 354 -13.63 14.07 0.22
CA VAL A 354 -12.32 14.68 -0.01
C VAL A 354 -12.31 15.45 -1.34
N SER A 355 -13.08 15.00 -2.34
CA SER A 355 -13.21 15.68 -3.63
C SER A 355 -13.88 17.05 -3.54
N ALA A 356 -14.64 17.30 -2.47
CA ALA A 356 -15.33 18.57 -2.25
C ALA A 356 -14.48 19.63 -1.50
N VAL A 357 -13.28 19.27 -1.02
CA VAL A 357 -12.42 20.21 -0.26
C VAL A 357 -11.34 20.84 -1.15
N PRO A 358 -10.71 21.96 -0.72
CA PRO A 358 -9.60 22.56 -1.46
C PRO A 358 -8.50 21.54 -1.83
N HIS A 359 -7.98 21.67 -3.05
CA HIS A 359 -6.97 20.77 -3.66
C HIS A 359 -7.38 19.29 -3.71
N GLU A 360 -8.66 18.98 -3.44
CA GLU A 360 -9.17 17.60 -3.38
C GLU A 360 -8.31 16.71 -2.46
N THR A 361 -7.80 17.32 -1.38
CA THR A 361 -6.80 16.73 -0.48
C THR A 361 -7.08 17.10 0.97
N ILE A 362 -6.96 16.13 1.86
CA ILE A 362 -6.97 16.34 3.31
C ILE A 362 -5.74 15.72 3.96
N PHE A 363 -5.39 16.24 5.15
CA PHE A 363 -4.35 15.71 6.01
C PHE A 363 -4.94 15.25 7.35
N PRO A 364 -5.41 14.00 7.43
CA PRO A 364 -5.80 13.37 8.69
C PRO A 364 -4.63 13.27 9.65
N GLY A 365 -4.93 13.42 10.95
CA GLY A 365 -3.99 13.18 12.04
C GLY A 365 -3.75 11.69 12.30
N PRO A 366 -3.20 11.34 13.47
CA PRO A 366 -2.79 9.97 13.75
C PRO A 366 -3.96 8.98 13.73
N ALA A 367 -3.77 7.87 13.02
CA ALA A 367 -4.72 6.76 12.99
C ALA A 367 -4.00 5.44 12.65
N ASP A 368 -4.57 4.34 13.10
CA ASP A 368 -4.13 2.97 12.79
C ASP A 368 -5.17 2.16 12.00
N LYS A 369 -6.38 2.72 11.84
CA LYS A 369 -7.51 2.14 11.11
C LYS A 369 -8.18 3.21 10.29
N THR A 370 -8.13 3.06 8.97
CA THR A 370 -8.70 4.02 8.02
C THR A 370 -9.43 3.30 6.90
N VAL A 371 -10.37 4.00 6.27
CA VAL A 371 -11.10 3.52 5.10
C VAL A 371 -11.19 4.61 4.05
N GLU A 372 -11.09 4.19 2.79
CA GLU A 372 -11.58 4.92 1.64
C GLU A 372 -12.69 4.08 1.01
N TYR A 373 -13.84 4.68 0.71
CA TYR A 373 -14.94 3.94 0.13
C TYR A 373 -15.71 4.77 -0.89
N HIS A 374 -16.45 4.08 -1.75
CA HIS A 374 -17.36 4.67 -2.72
C HIS A 374 -18.80 4.52 -2.23
N GLU A 375 -19.46 5.63 -1.98
CA GLU A 375 -20.76 5.68 -1.30
C GLU A 375 -21.85 4.87 -2.04
N GLU A 376 -21.95 5.01 -3.37
CA GLU A 376 -23.02 4.37 -4.15
C GLU A 376 -22.83 2.85 -4.30
N SER A 377 -21.59 2.39 -4.47
CA SER A 377 -21.31 0.96 -4.72
C SER A 377 -21.04 0.18 -3.44
N GLY A 378 -20.78 0.86 -2.33
CA GLY A 378 -20.36 0.26 -1.06
C GLY A 378 -18.96 -0.35 -1.07
N ARG A 379 -18.20 -0.22 -2.16
CA ARG A 379 -16.81 -0.69 -2.25
C ARG A 379 -15.94 0.11 -1.30
N ALA A 380 -15.11 -0.58 -0.52
CA ALA A 380 -14.24 0.03 0.46
C ALA A 380 -12.87 -0.65 0.45
N MET A 381 -11.82 0.17 0.52
CA MET A 381 -10.47 -0.22 0.88
C MET A 381 -10.23 0.16 2.34
N ILE A 382 -9.87 -0.82 3.17
CA ILE A 382 -9.71 -0.65 4.62
C ILE A 382 -8.29 -1.02 4.98
N TRP A 383 -7.61 -0.14 5.71
CA TRP A 383 -6.26 -0.36 6.18
C TRP A 383 -6.25 -0.46 7.70
N TRP A 384 -5.58 -1.48 8.21
CA TRP A 384 -5.13 -1.54 9.59
C TRP A 384 -3.60 -1.57 9.63
N THR A 385 -3.02 -0.77 10.51
CA THR A 385 -1.58 -0.73 10.76
C THR A 385 -1.28 -1.09 12.22
N SER A 386 -0.35 -2.02 12.45
CA SER A 386 0.03 -2.46 13.82
C SER A 386 0.60 -1.36 14.74
N LYS A 387 0.95 -0.21 14.18
CA LYS A 387 1.17 1.06 14.90
C LYS A 387 0.52 2.18 14.09
N PRO A 388 0.01 3.24 14.74
CA PRO A 388 -0.58 4.35 14.01
C PRO A 388 0.46 5.04 13.13
N SER A 389 0.04 5.47 11.94
CA SER A 389 0.72 6.54 11.23
C SER A 389 0.44 7.86 11.95
N GLY A 390 1.43 8.73 12.05
CA GLY A 390 1.28 10.05 12.69
C GLY A 390 0.44 11.05 11.89
N ALA A 391 0.36 10.89 10.58
CA ALA A 391 -0.48 11.68 9.68
C ALA A 391 -0.71 10.92 8.37
N PHE A 392 -1.60 11.46 7.55
CA PHE A 392 -1.89 10.97 6.22
C PHE A 392 -2.02 12.12 5.23
N GLN A 393 -1.80 11.84 3.96
CA GLN A 393 -2.19 12.66 2.82
C GLN A 393 -3.20 11.84 2.02
N ILE A 394 -4.46 12.26 2.05
CA ILE A 394 -5.54 11.60 1.34
C ILE A 394 -5.96 12.49 0.18
N VAL A 395 -5.91 11.94 -1.02
CA VAL A 395 -6.20 12.67 -2.27
C VAL A 395 -7.32 11.95 -3.00
N GLN A 396 -8.33 12.68 -3.47
CA GLN A 396 -9.43 12.15 -4.29
C GLN A 396 -9.74 13.11 -5.44
N ARG A 397 -8.83 13.18 -6.43
CA ARG A 397 -8.90 14.13 -7.54
C ARG A 397 -9.81 13.63 -8.65
N ARG A 398 -11.02 14.18 -8.73
CA ARG A 398 -12.03 13.74 -9.72
C ARG A 398 -11.60 14.05 -11.15
N GLN A 399 -10.84 15.14 -11.35
CA GLN A 399 -10.43 15.56 -12.70
C GLN A 399 -9.51 14.55 -13.39
N SER A 400 -8.58 13.94 -12.65
CA SER A 400 -7.69 12.89 -13.16
C SER A 400 -8.18 11.48 -12.86
N GLY A 401 -9.07 11.34 -11.87
CA GLY A 401 -9.47 10.06 -11.28
C GLY A 401 -8.42 9.46 -10.37
N TRP A 402 -7.44 10.25 -9.92
CA TRP A 402 -6.38 9.78 -9.04
C TRP A 402 -6.86 9.80 -7.58
N VAL A 403 -6.73 8.64 -6.93
CA VAL A 403 -6.95 8.50 -5.49
C VAL A 403 -5.67 8.02 -4.84
N ASN A 404 -5.33 8.55 -3.66
CA ASN A 404 -4.12 8.17 -2.93
C ASN A 404 -4.38 8.09 -1.43
N TRP A 405 -3.93 6.98 -0.85
CA TRP A 405 -3.74 6.80 0.57
C TRP A 405 -2.24 6.90 0.89
N GLY A 406 -1.80 8.07 1.36
CA GLY A 406 -0.40 8.36 1.69
C GLY A 406 -0.17 8.48 3.20
N SER A 407 0.91 7.91 3.74
CA SER A 407 1.26 8.00 5.16
C SER A 407 2.26 9.12 5.50
N ASN A 408 2.05 10.31 4.91
CA ASN A 408 2.85 11.52 5.03
C ASN A 408 2.01 12.70 5.56
N GLY A 409 2.65 13.69 6.16
CA GLY A 409 2.03 14.94 6.61
C GLY A 409 2.02 16.05 5.55
N GLU A 410 1.47 17.21 5.92
CA GLU A 410 1.31 18.41 5.06
C GLU A 410 2.61 18.96 4.46
N ASN A 411 3.73 18.66 5.11
CA ASN A 411 5.07 19.03 4.70
C ASN A 411 5.82 17.84 4.09
N GLU A 412 5.08 16.81 3.66
CA GLU A 412 5.61 15.62 3.03
C GLU A 412 6.54 14.80 3.95
N CYS A 413 6.42 15.04 5.26
CA CYS A 413 7.13 14.30 6.30
C CYS A 413 6.51 12.91 6.45
N PRO A 414 7.32 11.83 6.41
CA PRO A 414 6.84 10.46 6.54
C PRO A 414 6.42 10.19 7.98
N GLU A 415 5.30 9.51 8.15
CA GLU A 415 4.69 9.33 9.45
C GLU A 415 4.42 7.87 9.83
N LEU A 416 4.62 6.91 8.92
CA LEU A 416 4.49 5.48 9.22
C LEU A 416 5.81 4.91 9.74
N PRO A 417 5.86 4.33 10.95
CA PRO A 417 7.08 3.68 11.43
C PRO A 417 7.49 2.47 10.58
N VAL A 418 8.80 2.30 10.36
CA VAL A 418 9.36 1.08 9.76
C VAL A 418 9.04 -0.15 10.62
N GLY A 419 8.82 -1.28 9.96
CA GLY A 419 8.53 -2.56 10.60
C GLY A 419 7.07 -2.76 10.97
N VAL A 420 6.19 -1.79 10.66
CA VAL A 420 4.74 -1.89 10.85
C VAL A 420 4.16 -2.89 9.86
N GLU A 421 3.36 -3.82 10.39
CA GLU A 421 2.47 -4.65 9.62
C GLU A 421 1.25 -3.83 9.16
N ILE A 422 0.92 -3.96 7.87
CA ILE A 422 -0.27 -3.40 7.24
C ILE A 422 -1.13 -4.56 6.74
N LYS A 423 -2.39 -4.61 7.15
CA LYS A 423 -3.39 -5.46 6.51
C LYS A 423 -4.37 -4.56 5.75
N THR A 424 -4.62 -4.91 4.50
CA THR A 424 -5.50 -4.16 3.61
C THR A 424 -6.63 -5.08 3.16
N ALA A 425 -7.87 -4.72 3.50
CA ALA A 425 -9.08 -5.40 3.04
C ALA A 425 -9.75 -4.62 1.91
N TYR A 426 -10.32 -5.34 0.95
CA TYR A 426 -11.07 -4.73 -0.14
C TYR A 426 -12.34 -5.55 -0.45
N GLY A 427 -13.46 -4.85 -0.60
CA GLY A 427 -14.75 -5.45 -0.91
C GLY A 427 -15.92 -4.52 -0.61
N PRO A 428 -17.17 -5.01 -0.68
CA PRO A 428 -18.37 -4.23 -0.39
C PRO A 428 -18.54 -4.05 1.13
N PHE A 429 -17.64 -3.29 1.75
CA PHE A 429 -17.52 -3.17 3.21
C PHE A 429 -17.90 -1.79 3.75
N ALA A 430 -18.34 -0.83 2.93
CA ALA A 430 -18.58 0.55 3.36
C ALA A 430 -19.47 0.66 4.62
N GLU A 431 -20.53 -0.13 4.73
CA GLU A 431 -21.45 -0.07 5.90
C GLU A 431 -20.89 -0.74 7.16
N ARG A 432 -19.87 -1.59 7.03
CA ARG A 432 -19.32 -2.42 8.13
C ARG A 432 -17.80 -2.34 8.24
N TRP A 433 -17.21 -1.26 7.72
CA TRP A 433 -15.76 -1.15 7.59
C TRP A 433 -15.06 -1.17 8.95
N GLU A 434 -15.70 -0.62 9.99
CA GLU A 434 -15.19 -0.64 11.37
C GLU A 434 -15.09 -2.07 11.92
N GLU A 435 -16.09 -2.92 11.63
CA GLU A 435 -16.08 -4.34 12.00
C GLU A 435 -14.91 -5.06 11.32
N VAL A 436 -14.74 -4.84 10.01
CA VAL A 436 -13.63 -5.42 9.24
C VAL A 436 -12.28 -4.94 9.78
N ALA A 437 -12.13 -3.64 10.08
CA ALA A 437 -10.90 -3.09 10.64
C ALA A 437 -10.54 -3.73 12.00
N LEU A 438 -11.53 -3.98 12.86
CA LEU A 438 -11.33 -4.71 14.12
C LEU A 438 -10.92 -6.17 13.89
N GLN A 439 -11.50 -6.84 12.89
CA GLN A 439 -11.11 -8.21 12.51
C GLN A 439 -9.68 -8.28 12.00
N LEU A 440 -9.24 -7.29 11.20
CA LEU A 440 -7.85 -7.18 10.76
C LEU A 440 -6.88 -7.02 11.93
N GLU A 441 -7.22 -6.17 12.90
CA GLU A 441 -6.41 -5.94 14.09
C GLU A 441 -6.33 -7.17 15.00
N THR A 442 -7.46 -7.82 15.23
CA THR A 442 -7.60 -8.84 16.27
C THR A 442 -7.70 -10.22 15.63
N PRO A 443 -6.61 -10.99 15.54
CA PRO A 443 -6.65 -12.34 14.99
C PRO A 443 -7.40 -13.31 15.94
N PRO A 444 -7.91 -14.45 15.41
CA PRO A 444 -8.43 -15.52 16.24
C PRO A 444 -7.39 -16.09 17.21
N ARG A 445 -7.84 -16.58 18.37
CA ARG A 445 -7.02 -17.31 19.33
C ARG A 445 -7.03 -18.80 19.02
N LEU A 446 -5.89 -19.46 19.29
CA LEU A 446 -5.72 -20.89 19.04
C LEU A 446 -5.41 -21.62 20.34
N GLU A 447 -6.13 -22.70 20.58
CA GLU A 447 -5.94 -23.60 21.71
C GLU A 447 -5.79 -25.03 21.18
N SER A 448 -4.62 -25.64 21.41
CA SER A 448 -4.25 -26.98 20.95
C SER A 448 -4.45 -28.05 22.02
#